data_AF-A0A6N3I534-F1
#
_entry.id   AF-A0A6N3I534-F1
#
_cell.length_a   1.000
_cell.length_b   1.000
_cell.length_c   1.000
_cell.angle_alpha   90.00
_cell.angle_beta   90.00
_cell.angle_gamma   90.00
#
_symmetry.space_group_name_H-M   'P 1'
#
loop_
_entity.id
_entity.type
_entity.pdbx_description
1 polymer ?
#
loop_
_entity_poly.entity_id
_entity_poly.type
_entity_poly.pdbx_seq_one_letter_code
_entity_poly.pdbx_strand_id
1 'polypeptide(L)'
;MNDMAEIKANADRLVELTNQQSVIKAEIDEIKAWFEKIATDDLKDTKKKTIDYWGSNNSKVVVGNSETVKPVSMTMVKKLLGDVFEEFVKEDTSYKMTDPCKRLFAMIFLGNYTEGSLDETIKAITADEKIQRTLKKKLKGKYEKDTETLIKLAGLPEQEASDWAYLTAEIINWEWILQILKAAEWKGTPQEAIEIIRAAVIVDEGIKVTVEAEKGK
;
A
#
# COMPACT_ATOMS: atom_id res chain seq x y z
N MET A 1 12.75 12.20 24.60
CA MET A 1 11.67 12.93 23.90
C MET A 1 12.35 13.99 23.07
N ASN A 2 12.19 13.99 21.75
CA ASN A 2 12.73 15.07 20.92
C ASN A 2 12.02 16.38 21.27
N ASP A 3 12.73 17.50 21.19
CA ASP A 3 12.14 18.81 21.42
C ASP A 3 11.07 19.10 20.36
N MET A 4 9.91 19.63 20.76
CA MET A 4 8.83 20.02 19.85
C MET A 4 9.32 21.06 18.82
N ALA A 5 10.30 21.90 19.18
CA ALA A 5 10.94 22.82 18.25
C ALA A 5 11.73 22.09 17.16
N GLU A 6 12.48 21.04 17.54
CA GLU A 6 13.25 20.22 16.62
C GLU A 6 12.35 19.41 15.66
N ILE A 7 11.24 18.87 16.16
CA ILE A 7 10.26 18.14 15.33
C ILE A 7 9.69 19.07 14.24
N LYS A 8 9.29 20.29 14.61
CA LYS A 8 8.76 21.27 13.65
C LYS A 8 9.81 21.68 12.62
N ALA A 9 11.03 22.01 13.07
CA ALA A 9 12.11 22.38 12.17
C ALA A 9 12.45 21.27 11.15
N ASN A 10 12.48 20.01 11.60
CA ASN A 10 12.72 18.87 10.71
C ASN A 10 11.55 18.61 9.75
N ALA A 11 10.31 18.78 10.19
CA ALA A 11 9.14 18.66 9.31
C ALA A 11 9.17 19.73 8.20
N ASP A 12 9.39 21.00 8.55
CA ASP A 12 9.49 22.12 7.60
C ASP A 12 10.65 21.91 6.62
N ARG A 13 11.82 21.50 7.13
CA ARG A 13 12.99 21.24 6.29
C ARG A 13 12.76 20.09 5.33
N LEU A 14 12.05 19.04 5.75
CA LEU A 14 11.74 17.89 4.90
C LEU A 14 10.78 18.27 3.77
N VAL A 15 9.76 19.10 4.05
CA VAL A 15 8.87 19.65 3.01
C VAL A 15 9.66 20.46 1.99
N GLU A 16 10.53 21.37 2.47
CA GLU A 16 11.35 22.21 1.60
C GLU A 16 12.28 21.37 0.70
N LEU A 17 12.99 20.40 1.27
CA LEU A 17 13.87 19.50 0.50
C LEU A 17 13.09 18.67 -0.53
N THR A 18 11.87 18.24 -0.20
CA THR A 18 11.01 17.49 -1.12
C THR A 18 10.60 18.36 -2.31
N ASN A 19 10.24 19.64 -2.07
CA ASN A 19 9.93 20.58 -3.14
C ASN A 19 11.16 20.86 -4.02
N GLN A 20 12.32 21.08 -3.43
CA GLN A 20 13.58 21.26 -4.16
C GLN A 20 13.91 20.04 -5.03
N GLN A 21 13.73 18.82 -4.49
CA GLN A 21 13.91 17.58 -5.23
C GLN A 21 12.99 17.51 -6.45
N SER A 22 11.72 17.91 -6.32
CA SER A 22 10.78 17.95 -7.45
C SER A 22 11.22 18.92 -8.55
N VAL A 23 11.69 20.12 -8.19
CA VAL A 23 12.19 21.11 -9.17
C VAL A 23 13.44 20.62 -9.88
N ILE A 24 14.43 20.13 -9.13
CA ILE A 24 15.67 19.58 -9.70
C ILE A 24 15.37 18.39 -10.61
N LYS A 25 14.43 17.52 -10.22
CA LYS A 25 14.01 16.39 -11.06
C LYS A 25 13.40 16.86 -12.38
N ALA A 26 12.57 17.91 -12.36
CA ALA A 26 11.99 18.47 -13.59
C ALA A 26 13.07 19.00 -14.53
N GLU A 27 14.08 19.71 -14.01
CA GLU A 27 15.22 20.20 -14.80
C GLU A 27 16.05 19.05 -15.39
N ILE A 28 16.34 18.00 -14.60
CA ILE A 28 17.02 16.80 -15.08
C ILE A 28 16.24 16.15 -16.22
N ASP A 29 14.93 16.02 -16.07
CA ASP A 29 14.07 15.37 -17.08
C ASP A 29 13.98 16.22 -18.36
N GLU A 30 13.97 17.55 -18.26
CA GLU A 30 14.04 18.47 -19.41
C GLU A 30 15.36 18.33 -20.19
N ILE A 31 16.50 18.31 -19.50
CA ILE A 31 17.82 18.14 -20.13
C ILE A 31 17.93 16.76 -20.79
N LYS A 32 17.42 15.71 -20.15
CA LYS A 32 17.39 14.36 -20.76
C LYS A 32 16.57 14.35 -22.05
N ALA A 33 15.37 14.92 -22.04
CA ALA A 33 14.54 15.01 -23.23
C ALA A 33 15.23 15.79 -24.36
N TRP A 34 16.00 16.83 -24.04
CA TRP A 34 16.83 17.54 -25.01
C TRP A 34 17.91 16.63 -25.63
N PHE A 35 18.63 15.85 -24.83
CA PHE A 35 19.61 14.87 -25.32
C PHE A 35 18.99 13.75 -26.17
N GLU A 36 17.81 13.26 -25.79
CA GLU A 36 17.05 12.26 -26.57
C GLU A 36 16.71 12.79 -27.96
N LYS A 37 16.32 14.07 -28.07
CA LYS A 37 15.99 14.71 -29.34
C LYS A 37 17.19 14.78 -30.28
N ILE A 38 18.34 15.25 -29.80
CA ILE A 38 19.54 15.33 -30.65
C ILE A 38 20.09 13.95 -30.99
N ALA A 39 20.04 12.99 -30.05
CA ALA A 39 20.49 11.62 -30.29
C ALA A 39 19.64 10.90 -31.33
N THR A 40 18.35 11.26 -31.45
CA THR A 40 17.49 10.70 -32.49
C THR A 40 18.02 11.00 -33.89
N ASP A 41 18.49 12.23 -34.12
CA ASP A 41 19.07 12.63 -35.40
C ASP A 41 20.48 12.06 -35.57
N ASP A 42 21.32 12.06 -34.52
CA ASP A 42 22.71 11.58 -34.60
C ASP A 42 22.81 10.05 -34.78
N LEU A 43 21.86 9.29 -34.24
CA LEU A 43 21.78 7.84 -34.43
C LEU A 43 21.06 7.46 -35.72
N LYS A 44 20.34 8.40 -36.34
CA LYS A 44 19.60 8.19 -37.59
C LYS A 44 20.54 7.75 -38.70
N ASP A 45 20.11 6.75 -39.46
CA ASP A 45 20.89 6.17 -40.57
C ASP A 45 22.26 5.60 -40.16
N THR A 46 22.50 5.41 -38.86
CA THR A 46 23.68 4.72 -38.34
C THR A 46 23.34 3.29 -37.92
N LYS A 47 24.36 2.44 -37.78
CA LYS A 47 24.25 1.12 -37.13
C LYS A 47 24.60 1.17 -35.63
N LYS A 48 24.88 2.35 -35.08
CA LYS A 48 25.24 2.51 -33.66
C LYS A 48 23.97 2.47 -32.82
N LYS A 49 24.04 1.82 -31.66
CA LYS A 49 22.93 1.78 -30.69
C LYS A 49 23.03 2.86 -29.62
N THR A 50 24.20 3.48 -29.48
CA THR A 50 24.47 4.48 -28.46
C THR A 50 25.33 5.62 -29.01
N ILE A 51 25.21 6.79 -28.38
CA ILE A 51 26.05 7.96 -28.62
C ILE A 51 26.48 8.58 -27.28
N ASP A 52 27.69 9.10 -27.26
CA ASP A 52 28.33 9.70 -26.08
C ASP A 52 28.49 11.22 -26.31
N TYR A 53 27.98 12.04 -25.39
CA TYR A 53 28.19 13.48 -25.34
C TYR A 53 29.07 13.85 -24.16
N TRP A 54 30.20 14.51 -24.43
CA TRP A 54 31.17 14.90 -23.41
C TRP A 54 31.02 16.36 -23.01
N GLY A 55 31.04 16.61 -21.71
CA GLY A 55 31.12 17.95 -21.12
C GLY A 55 32.57 18.37 -20.83
N SER A 56 32.75 19.64 -20.48
CA SER A 56 34.08 20.25 -20.32
C SER A 56 34.84 19.79 -19.08
N ASN A 57 34.17 19.13 -18.13
CA ASN A 57 34.74 18.69 -16.85
C ASN A 57 34.85 17.16 -16.75
N ASN A 58 35.17 16.49 -17.86
CA ASN A 58 35.23 15.02 -17.95
C ASN A 58 33.89 14.33 -17.56
N SER A 59 32.77 15.03 -17.75
CA SER A 59 31.43 14.48 -17.59
C SER A 59 30.94 13.90 -18.92
N LYS A 60 30.12 12.85 -18.87
CA LYS A 60 29.61 12.17 -20.07
C LYS A 60 28.13 11.80 -19.93
N VAL A 61 27.36 12.08 -20.98
CA VAL A 61 25.98 11.60 -21.16
C VAL A 61 25.98 10.54 -22.24
N VAL A 62 25.40 9.38 -21.97
CA VAL A 62 25.25 8.28 -22.93
C VAL A 62 23.78 8.11 -23.24
N VAL A 63 23.40 8.27 -24.50
CA VAL A 63 22.03 8.03 -24.97
C VAL A 63 22.03 6.76 -25.81
N GLY A 64 21.08 5.87 -25.56
CA GLY A 64 20.99 4.58 -26.25
C GLY A 64 19.59 4.28 -26.76
N ASN A 65 19.50 3.72 -27.96
CA ASN A 65 18.26 3.18 -28.50
C ASN A 65 17.93 1.86 -27.82
N SER A 66 16.76 1.79 -27.19
CA SER A 66 16.18 0.55 -26.69
C SER A 66 15.00 0.14 -27.57
N GLU A 67 15.00 -1.09 -28.07
CA GLU A 67 13.84 -1.68 -28.72
C GLU A 67 13.09 -2.52 -27.69
N THR A 68 11.82 -2.20 -27.44
CA THR A 68 10.95 -3.04 -26.60
C THR A 68 9.90 -3.70 -27.47
N VAL A 69 9.85 -5.03 -27.46
CA VAL A 69 8.81 -5.79 -28.15
C VAL A 69 7.65 -6.00 -27.19
N LYS A 70 6.51 -5.35 -27.46
CA LYS A 70 5.25 -5.59 -26.75
C LYS A 70 4.26 -6.24 -27.72
N PRO A 71 3.81 -7.46 -27.45
CA PRO A 71 2.87 -8.12 -28.34
C PRO A 71 1.49 -7.46 -28.28
N VAL A 72 0.93 -7.16 -29.45
CA VAL A 72 -0.47 -6.68 -29.55
C VAL A 72 -1.45 -7.84 -29.30
N SER A 73 -1.10 -9.06 -29.72
CA SER A 73 -1.89 -10.27 -29.48
C SER A 73 -0.96 -11.45 -29.24
N MET A 74 -1.02 -12.03 -28.04
CA MET A 74 -0.27 -13.26 -27.75
C MET A 74 -0.78 -14.45 -28.55
N THR A 75 -2.07 -14.49 -28.86
CA THR A 75 -2.66 -15.54 -29.70
C THR A 75 -2.08 -15.54 -31.12
N MET A 76 -1.89 -14.36 -31.71
CA MET A 76 -1.27 -14.25 -33.04
C MET A 76 0.19 -14.68 -33.01
N VAL A 77 0.94 -14.30 -31.97
CA VAL A 77 2.33 -14.74 -31.80
C VAL A 77 2.41 -16.24 -31.61
N LYS A 78 1.53 -16.83 -30.78
CA LYS A 78 1.44 -18.28 -30.58
C LYS A 78 1.13 -19.02 -31.88
N LYS A 79 0.20 -18.49 -32.69
CA LYS A 79 -0.11 -19.05 -34.02
C LYS A 79 1.05 -18.92 -35.02
N LEU A 80 1.78 -17.81 -34.97
CA LEU A 80 2.93 -17.55 -35.86
C LEU A 80 4.12 -18.46 -35.54
N LEU A 81 4.45 -18.62 -34.25
CA LEU A 81 5.60 -19.40 -33.81
C LEU A 81 5.32 -20.91 -33.81
N GLY A 82 4.06 -21.34 -33.70
CA GLY A 82 3.69 -22.75 -33.78
C GLY A 82 4.45 -23.60 -32.76
N ASP A 83 5.05 -24.69 -33.24
CA ASP A 83 5.69 -25.70 -32.39
C ASP A 83 6.92 -25.19 -31.64
N VAL A 84 7.58 -24.11 -32.12
CA VAL A 84 8.75 -23.52 -31.43
C VAL A 84 8.35 -22.44 -30.41
N PHE A 85 7.05 -22.16 -30.22
CA PHE A 85 6.59 -21.09 -29.32
C PHE A 85 7.20 -21.19 -27.92
N GLU A 86 7.25 -22.39 -27.33
CA GLU A 86 7.79 -22.62 -25.98
C GLU A 86 9.32 -22.44 -25.89
N GLU A 87 10.04 -22.46 -27.03
CA GLU A 87 11.47 -22.14 -27.07
C GLU A 87 11.74 -20.63 -27.00
N PHE A 88 10.80 -19.81 -27.50
CA PHE A 88 10.94 -18.36 -27.60
C PHE A 88 10.12 -17.58 -26.57
N VAL A 89 9.08 -18.19 -26.01
CA VAL A 89 8.14 -17.54 -25.08
C VAL A 89 8.03 -18.38 -23.82
N LYS A 90 8.45 -17.80 -22.70
CA LYS A 90 8.24 -18.36 -21.36
C LYS A 90 6.90 -17.87 -20.80
N GLU A 91 6.02 -18.80 -20.46
CA GLU A 91 4.77 -18.50 -19.76
C GLU A 91 5.03 -18.45 -18.24
N ASP A 92 5.18 -17.25 -17.68
CA ASP A 92 5.29 -17.05 -16.24
C ASP A 92 3.91 -16.75 -15.63
N THR A 93 3.42 -17.61 -14.75
CA THR A 93 2.23 -17.33 -13.93
C THR A 93 2.64 -16.53 -12.70
N SER A 94 2.20 -15.27 -12.63
CA SER A 94 2.42 -14.43 -11.45
C SER A 94 1.09 -14.18 -10.72
N TYR A 95 1.09 -14.36 -9.40
CA TYR A 95 -0.04 -13.98 -8.55
C TYR A 95 0.23 -12.64 -7.89
N LYS A 96 -0.77 -11.76 -7.89
CA LYS A 96 -0.75 -10.50 -7.15
C LYS A 96 -1.88 -10.52 -6.13
N MET A 97 -1.54 -10.44 -4.85
CA MET A 97 -2.53 -10.27 -3.79
C MET A 97 -3.15 -8.87 -3.86
N THR A 98 -4.47 -8.80 -3.73
CA THR A 98 -5.20 -7.54 -3.64
C THR A 98 -4.97 -6.89 -2.28
N ASP A 99 -5.15 -5.57 -2.18
CA ASP A 99 -4.99 -4.86 -0.90
C ASP A 99 -5.89 -5.40 0.22
N PRO A 100 -7.16 -5.77 -0.01
CA PRO A 100 -7.96 -6.45 1.01
C PRO A 100 -7.34 -7.75 1.53
N CYS A 101 -6.79 -8.59 0.63
CA CYS A 101 -6.15 -9.84 1.01
C CYS A 101 -4.88 -9.60 1.84
N LYS A 102 -4.04 -8.64 1.43
CA LYS A 102 -2.84 -8.25 2.19
C LYS A 102 -3.20 -7.75 3.59
N ARG A 103 -4.25 -6.91 3.71
CA ARG A 103 -4.72 -6.39 5.01
C ARG A 103 -5.20 -7.52 5.93
N LEU A 104 -5.97 -8.47 5.38
CA LEU A 104 -6.45 -9.62 6.14
C LEU A 104 -5.27 -10.48 6.66
N PHE A 105 -4.31 -10.81 5.79
CA PHE A 105 -3.16 -11.63 6.19
C PHE A 105 -2.23 -10.91 7.16
N ALA A 106 -1.98 -9.60 6.98
CA ALA A 106 -1.22 -8.81 7.94
C ALA A 106 -1.87 -8.80 9.32
N MET A 107 -3.18 -8.56 9.39
CA MET A 107 -3.96 -8.61 10.63
C MET A 107 -3.88 -9.98 11.33
N ILE A 108 -4.05 -11.06 10.58
CA ILE A 108 -3.98 -12.43 11.10
C ILE A 108 -2.57 -12.75 11.59
N PHE A 109 -1.56 -12.41 10.81
CA PHE A 109 -0.16 -12.67 11.12
C PHE A 109 0.24 -11.98 12.43
N LEU A 110 -0.01 -10.67 12.52
CA LEU A 110 0.35 -9.83 13.66
C LEU A 110 -0.51 -10.11 14.91
N GLY A 111 -1.64 -10.81 14.78
CA GLY A 111 -2.51 -11.08 15.91
C GLY A 111 -3.38 -9.89 16.32
N ASN A 112 -3.68 -8.99 15.38
CA ASN A 112 -4.48 -7.78 15.63
C ASN A 112 -5.98 -8.10 15.64
N TYR A 113 -6.38 -9.06 16.47
CA TYR A 113 -7.76 -9.51 16.62
C TYR A 113 -7.99 -10.10 18.01
N THR A 114 -9.22 -10.02 18.49
CA THR A 114 -9.65 -10.59 19.77
C THR A 114 -10.95 -11.35 19.54
N GLU A 115 -11.01 -12.59 20.02
CA GLU A 115 -12.20 -13.42 19.87
C GLU A 115 -13.40 -12.79 20.61
N GLY A 116 -14.53 -12.68 19.92
CA GLY A 116 -15.74 -12.11 20.48
C GLY A 116 -16.74 -11.68 19.41
N SER A 117 -17.76 -10.95 19.83
CA SER A 117 -18.73 -10.33 18.93
C SER A 117 -18.93 -8.87 19.27
N LEU A 118 -19.07 -8.05 18.22
CA LEU A 118 -19.39 -6.63 18.35
C LEU A 118 -20.69 -6.42 19.15
N ASP A 119 -21.66 -7.34 19.02
CA ASP A 119 -22.92 -7.26 19.76
C ASP A 119 -22.73 -7.45 21.28
N GLU A 120 -21.81 -8.30 21.70
CA GLU A 120 -21.49 -8.52 23.11
C GLU A 120 -20.68 -7.34 23.67
N THR A 121 -19.71 -6.82 22.90
CA THR A 121 -18.95 -5.62 23.26
C THR A 121 -19.87 -4.42 23.49
N ILE A 122 -20.84 -4.20 22.59
CA ILE A 122 -21.78 -3.09 22.70
C ILE A 122 -22.69 -3.23 23.93
N LYS A 123 -23.10 -4.45 24.28
CA LYS A 123 -23.88 -4.71 25.50
C LYS A 123 -23.07 -4.50 26.77
N ALA A 124 -21.76 -4.76 26.74
CA ALA A 124 -20.86 -4.48 27.85
C ALA A 124 -20.64 -2.98 28.05
N ILE A 125 -20.64 -2.20 26.96
CA ILE A 125 -20.50 -0.74 26.99
C ILE A 125 -21.73 -0.04 27.59
N THR A 126 -22.94 -0.50 27.25
CA THR A 126 -24.17 0.17 27.71
C THR A 126 -25.37 -0.77 27.74
N ALA A 127 -26.25 -0.59 28.73
CA ALA A 127 -27.54 -1.27 28.82
C ALA A 127 -28.66 -0.59 27.99
N ASP A 128 -28.43 0.62 27.46
CA ASP A 128 -29.45 1.36 26.69
C ASP A 128 -29.57 0.81 25.26
N GLU A 129 -30.66 0.11 24.95
CA GLU A 129 -30.92 -0.49 23.64
C GLU A 129 -30.96 0.50 22.46
N LYS A 130 -31.28 1.78 22.70
CA LYS A 130 -31.28 2.81 21.67
C LYS A 130 -29.84 3.24 21.34
N ILE A 131 -28.99 3.36 22.37
CA ILE A 131 -27.56 3.63 22.20
C ILE A 131 -26.90 2.42 21.54
N GLN A 132 -27.18 1.19 21.98
CA GLN A 132 -26.63 -0.04 21.39
C GLN A 132 -26.89 -0.12 19.87
N ARG A 133 -28.14 0.13 19.44
CA ARG A 133 -28.52 0.15 18.01
C ARG A 133 -27.77 1.20 17.21
N THR A 134 -27.44 2.32 17.83
CA THR A 134 -26.69 3.41 17.18
C THR A 134 -25.20 3.06 17.09
N LEU A 135 -24.63 2.52 18.17
CA LEU A 135 -23.23 2.07 18.20
C LEU A 135 -22.97 0.98 17.17
N LYS A 136 -23.85 -0.04 17.06
CA LYS A 136 -23.71 -1.11 16.06
C LYS A 136 -23.59 -0.59 14.62
N LYS A 137 -24.26 0.52 14.32
CA LYS A 137 -24.19 1.17 13.00
C LYS A 137 -22.91 1.98 12.81
N LYS A 138 -22.40 2.61 13.87
CA LYS A 138 -21.31 3.60 13.81
C LYS A 138 -19.92 3.04 14.07
N LEU A 139 -19.80 2.04 14.95
CA LEU A 139 -18.53 1.39 15.22
C LEU A 139 -18.08 0.59 14.00
N LYS A 140 -16.86 0.86 13.54
CA LYS A 140 -16.30 0.31 12.28
C LYS A 140 -14.83 -0.13 12.42
N GLY A 141 -14.30 -0.18 13.63
CA GLY A 141 -12.90 -0.50 13.90
C GLY A 141 -11.99 0.65 13.47
N LYS A 142 -12.48 1.89 13.61
CA LYS A 142 -11.73 3.12 13.29
C LYS A 142 -11.41 3.82 14.59
N TYR A 143 -10.27 3.47 15.18
CA TYR A 143 -9.89 3.83 16.55
C TYR A 143 -10.27 5.26 16.97
N GLU A 144 -9.82 6.29 16.24
CA GLU A 144 -10.10 7.69 16.62
C GLU A 144 -11.60 8.03 16.50
N LYS A 145 -12.24 7.62 15.39
CA LYS A 145 -13.66 7.89 15.15
C LYS A 145 -14.58 7.12 16.09
N ASP A 146 -14.21 5.90 16.43
CA ASP A 146 -14.94 5.04 17.34
C ASP A 146 -14.80 5.57 18.78
N THR A 147 -13.60 6.03 19.18
CA THR A 147 -13.36 6.73 20.46
C THR A 147 -14.26 7.95 20.58
N GLU A 148 -14.25 8.85 19.59
CA GLU A 148 -15.14 10.02 19.59
C GLU A 148 -16.63 9.64 19.67
N THR A 149 -17.02 8.58 18.97
CA THR A 149 -18.40 8.10 18.95
C THR A 149 -18.83 7.61 20.32
N LEU A 150 -17.97 6.87 21.02
CA LEU A 150 -18.22 6.33 22.34
C LEU A 150 -18.33 7.44 23.40
N ILE A 151 -17.46 8.46 23.35
CA ILE A 151 -17.58 9.65 24.21
C ILE A 151 -18.93 10.35 23.98
N LYS A 152 -19.26 10.63 22.71
CA LYS A 152 -20.44 11.43 22.35
C LYS A 152 -21.77 10.71 22.60
N LEU A 153 -21.82 9.39 22.41
CA LEU A 153 -23.08 8.62 22.45
C LEU A 153 -23.27 7.81 23.72
N ALA A 154 -22.20 7.21 24.24
CA ALA A 154 -22.26 6.41 25.47
C ALA A 154 -21.84 7.21 26.71
N GLY A 155 -21.34 8.44 26.54
CA GLY A 155 -20.96 9.31 27.66
C GLY A 155 -19.72 8.82 28.41
N LEU A 156 -18.90 7.99 27.77
CA LEU A 156 -17.72 7.41 28.39
C LEU A 156 -16.60 8.45 28.57
N PRO A 157 -15.80 8.35 29.65
CA PRO A 157 -14.53 9.05 29.77
C PRO A 157 -13.61 8.73 28.58
N GLU A 158 -12.73 9.68 28.22
CA GLU A 158 -11.84 9.54 27.06
C GLU A 158 -10.99 8.26 27.10
N GLN A 159 -10.36 7.96 28.25
CA GLN A 159 -9.55 6.75 28.41
C GLN A 159 -10.38 5.48 28.16
N GLU A 160 -11.53 5.37 28.83
CA GLU A 160 -12.39 4.20 28.70
C GLU A 160 -12.95 4.05 27.28
N ALA A 161 -13.34 5.16 26.64
CA ALA A 161 -13.77 5.16 25.25
C ALA A 161 -12.66 4.67 24.31
N SER A 162 -11.41 5.06 24.58
CA SER A 162 -10.26 4.65 23.78
C SER A 162 -9.95 3.16 23.93
N ASP A 163 -10.07 2.61 25.15
CA ASP A 163 -9.88 1.18 25.43
C ASP A 163 -10.96 0.34 24.73
N TRP A 164 -12.23 0.78 24.81
CA TRP A 164 -13.32 0.12 24.08
C TRP A 164 -13.19 0.24 22.57
N ALA A 165 -12.70 1.37 22.04
CA ALA A 165 -12.45 1.54 20.61
C ALA A 165 -11.33 0.61 20.11
N TYR A 166 -10.29 0.41 20.91
CA TYR A 166 -9.23 -0.55 20.63
C TYR A 166 -9.78 -1.98 20.54
N LEU A 167 -10.50 -2.42 21.58
CA LEU A 167 -11.11 -3.75 21.61
C LEU A 167 -12.13 -3.95 20.48
N THR A 168 -12.92 -2.92 20.17
CA THR A 168 -13.87 -2.93 19.06
C THR A 168 -13.17 -3.18 17.72
N ALA A 169 -12.02 -2.56 17.48
CA ALA A 169 -11.26 -2.78 16.26
C ALA A 169 -10.78 -4.23 16.13
N GLU A 170 -10.27 -4.81 17.20
CA GLU A 170 -9.82 -6.21 17.24
C GLU A 170 -10.96 -7.23 17.09
N ILE A 171 -12.13 -6.95 17.68
CA ILE A 171 -13.31 -7.83 17.54
C ILE A 171 -13.89 -7.77 16.13
N ILE A 172 -13.93 -6.58 15.51
CA ILE A 172 -14.35 -6.45 14.10
C ILE A 172 -13.39 -7.22 13.18
N ASN A 173 -12.10 -7.19 13.48
CA ASN A 173 -11.09 -7.96 12.77
C ASN A 173 -11.35 -9.48 12.91
N TRP A 174 -11.67 -9.95 14.12
CA TRP A 174 -12.07 -11.34 14.35
C TRP A 174 -13.33 -11.74 13.56
N GLU A 175 -14.39 -10.94 13.64
CA GLU A 175 -15.62 -11.19 12.87
C GLU A 175 -15.35 -11.21 11.36
N TRP A 176 -14.40 -10.39 10.86
CA TRP A 176 -13.98 -10.41 9.46
C TRP A 176 -13.27 -11.72 9.09
N ILE A 177 -12.37 -12.23 9.95
CA ILE A 177 -11.73 -13.55 9.75
C ILE A 177 -12.81 -14.62 9.60
N LEU A 178 -13.79 -14.68 10.52
CA LEU A 178 -14.87 -15.67 10.47
C LEU A 178 -15.71 -15.56 9.20
N GLN A 179 -16.02 -14.34 8.75
CA GLN A 179 -16.76 -14.12 7.50
C GLN A 179 -16.00 -14.64 6.28
N ILE A 180 -14.68 -14.43 6.24
CA ILE A 180 -13.85 -14.92 5.14
C ILE A 180 -13.75 -16.45 5.15
N LEU A 181 -13.52 -17.06 6.32
CA LEU A 181 -13.48 -18.52 6.44
C LEU A 181 -14.81 -19.15 6.01
N LYS A 182 -15.93 -18.55 6.41
CA LYS A 182 -17.26 -18.97 5.97
C LYS A 182 -17.44 -18.84 4.45
N ALA A 183 -17.03 -17.71 3.87
CA ALA A 183 -17.13 -17.47 2.43
C ALA A 183 -16.20 -18.41 1.62
N ALA A 184 -15.09 -18.84 2.20
CA ALA A 184 -14.18 -19.83 1.64
C ALA A 184 -14.63 -21.28 1.88
N GLU A 185 -15.80 -21.49 2.50
CA GLU A 185 -16.31 -22.80 2.90
C GLU A 185 -15.34 -23.65 3.74
N TRP A 186 -14.48 -22.97 4.52
CA TRP A 186 -13.49 -23.60 5.38
C TRP A 186 -14.16 -24.56 6.38
N LYS A 187 -13.61 -25.77 6.53
CA LYS A 187 -14.17 -26.83 7.37
C LYS A 187 -13.45 -27.02 8.70
N GLY A 188 -12.23 -26.46 8.82
CA GLY A 188 -11.45 -26.51 10.06
C GLY A 188 -11.86 -25.42 11.04
N THR A 189 -11.09 -25.31 12.12
CA THR A 189 -11.24 -24.24 13.11
C THR A 189 -10.65 -22.92 12.60
N PRO A 190 -11.07 -21.76 13.14
CA PRO A 190 -10.40 -20.49 12.85
C PRO A 190 -8.91 -20.51 13.22
N GLN A 191 -8.54 -21.14 14.33
CA GLN A 191 -7.17 -21.24 14.81
C GLN A 191 -6.28 -22.04 13.84
N GLU A 192 -6.78 -23.16 13.31
CA GLU A 192 -6.07 -23.91 12.26
C GLU A 192 -5.82 -23.04 11.02
N ALA A 193 -6.81 -22.25 10.60
CA ALA A 193 -6.65 -21.36 9.45
C ALA A 193 -5.59 -20.27 9.71
N ILE A 194 -5.58 -19.72 10.93
CA ILE A 194 -4.60 -18.72 11.37
C ILE A 194 -3.18 -19.30 11.33
N GLU A 195 -2.98 -20.52 11.83
CA GLU A 195 -1.69 -21.20 11.82
C GLU A 195 -1.19 -21.42 10.38
N ILE A 196 -2.07 -21.88 9.48
CA ILE A 196 -1.75 -22.05 8.06
C ILE A 196 -1.32 -20.72 7.44
N ILE A 197 -2.07 -19.63 7.69
CA ILE A 197 -1.75 -18.30 7.13
C ILE A 197 -0.40 -17.80 7.68
N ARG A 198 -0.15 -17.98 8.98
CA ARG A 198 1.13 -17.60 9.61
C ARG A 198 2.32 -18.39 9.05
N ALA A 199 2.12 -19.65 8.66
CA ALA A 199 3.15 -20.46 8.02
C ALA A 199 3.36 -20.10 6.53
N ALA A 200 2.31 -19.61 5.86
CA ALA A 200 2.31 -19.36 4.41
C ALA A 200 2.70 -17.94 4.01
N VAL A 201 2.72 -16.99 4.95
CA VAL A 201 2.92 -15.56 4.68
C VAL A 201 3.98 -14.99 5.61
N ILE A 202 4.86 -14.14 5.06
CA ILE A 202 5.77 -13.29 5.84
C ILE A 202 5.24 -11.86 5.78
N VAL A 203 5.19 -11.20 6.93
CA VAL A 203 4.79 -9.80 7.05
C VAL A 203 5.98 -9.01 7.58
N ASP A 204 6.57 -8.18 6.72
CA ASP A 204 7.60 -7.23 7.10
C ASP A 204 6.96 -5.93 7.60
N GLU A 205 7.19 -5.60 8.85
CA GLU A 205 6.77 -4.32 9.43
C GLU A 205 7.82 -3.24 9.13
N GLY A 206 7.37 -2.10 8.60
CA GLY A 206 8.23 -0.98 8.27
C GLY A 206 7.56 0.35 8.60
N ILE A 207 8.33 1.27 9.19
CA ILE A 207 7.88 2.64 9.41
C ILE A 207 8.19 3.44 8.14
N LYS A 208 7.18 4.14 7.61
CA LYS A 208 7.32 4.98 6.43
C LYS A 208 7.13 6.45 6.81
N VAL A 209 8.04 7.30 6.35
CA VAL A 209 7.89 8.76 6.39
C VAL A 209 7.27 9.20 5.06
N THR A 210 6.14 9.89 5.13
CA THR A 210 5.45 10.49 3.98
C THR A 210 5.32 12.00 4.18
N VAL A 211 5.51 12.76 3.12
CA VAL A 211 5.37 14.23 3.13
C VAL A 211 4.05 14.58 2.46
N GLU A 212 3.16 15.22 3.21
CA GLU A 212 1.91 15.78 2.69
C GLU A 212 1.99 17.30 2.82
N ALA A 213 1.99 18.01 1.69
CA ALA A 213 1.85 19.46 1.70
C ALA A 213 0.37 19.80 1.58
N GLU A 214 -0.26 20.29 2.65
CA GLU A 214 -1.57 20.92 2.50
C GLU A 214 -1.42 22.12 1.56
N LYS A 215 -2.17 22.12 0.46
CA LYS A 215 -2.36 23.35 -0.32
C LYS A 215 -3.05 24.33 0.63
N GLY A 216 -2.36 25.42 0.96
CA GLY A 216 -2.86 26.44 1.89
C GLY A 216 -4.30 26.82 1.58
N LYS A 217 -5.12 26.93 2.63
CA LYS A 217 -6.45 27.53 2.57
C LYS A 217 -6.39 28.97 2.08
#